data_AF-A0A0E0NN48-F1
#
_entry.id   AF-A0A0E0NN48-F1
#
_cell.length_a   1.000
_cell.length_b   1.000
_cell.length_c   1.000
_cell.angle_alpha   90.00
_cell.angle_beta   90.00
_cell.angle_gamma   90.00
#
_symmetry.space_group_name_H-M   'P 1'
#
loop_
_entity.id
_entity.type
_entity.pdbx_description
1 polymer ?
#
loop_
_entity_poly.entity_id
_entity_poly.type
_entity_poly.pdbx_seq_one_letter_code
_entity_poly.pdbx_strand_id
1 'polypeptide(L)'
;MCITVWDHWCEIETDKVKREKQGYCDKTNVEWESSAPDGFRHYNLTKLTIYGFQPNENFMGYIRHVMEAAVNLENISLHDRKVLKCCEELDPKIKVAPSRYPQTIEEQELLRKQITEGLVMASPHAVHFRS
;
A
#
# COMPACT_ATOMS: atom_id res chain seq x y z
N MET A 1 3.32 6.07 11.35
CA MET A 1 3.82 4.79 10.78
C MET A 1 4.22 5.03 9.33
N CYS A 2 5.31 4.41 8.87
CA CYS A 2 5.77 4.48 7.48
C CYS A 2 6.09 3.06 6.99
N ILE A 3 5.55 2.71 5.83
CA ILE A 3 5.71 1.39 5.20
C ILE A 3 6.23 1.61 3.78
N THR A 4 7.19 0.79 3.39
CA THR A 4 7.67 0.73 2.00
C THR A 4 7.33 -0.64 1.47
N VAL A 5 6.50 -0.69 0.43
CA VAL A 5 6.06 -1.94 -0.19
C VAL A 5 6.46 -1.89 -1.66
N TRP A 6 7.66 -2.39 -1.94
CA TRP A 6 8.15 -2.47 -3.29
C TRP A 6 9.18 -3.60 -3.41
N ASP A 7 9.01 -4.43 -4.44
CA ASP A 7 10.02 -5.36 -4.89
C ASP A 7 11.21 -4.59 -5.44
N HIS A 8 12.23 -4.40 -4.60
CA HIS A 8 13.48 -3.80 -5.03
C HIS A 8 14.18 -4.77 -5.99
N TRP A 9 14.12 -4.46 -7.28
CA TRP A 9 14.53 -5.39 -8.34
C TRP A 9 16.00 -5.80 -8.29
N CYS A 10 16.87 -4.99 -7.67
CA CYS A 10 18.28 -5.32 -7.47
C CYS A 10 18.50 -6.47 -6.47
N GLU A 11 17.50 -6.77 -5.65
CA GLU A 11 17.57 -7.76 -4.56
C GLU A 11 16.62 -8.93 -4.77
N ILE A 12 15.95 -9.01 -5.93
CA ILE A 12 14.96 -10.05 -6.16
C ILE A 12 15.65 -11.40 -6.39
N GLU A 13 15.41 -12.35 -5.50
CA GLU A 13 15.74 -13.76 -5.76
C GLU A 13 14.77 -14.27 -6.83
N THR A 14 15.29 -14.69 -7.97
CA THR A 14 14.48 -15.19 -9.09
C THR A 14 14.41 -16.71 -9.12
N ASP A 15 15.32 -17.39 -8.43
CA ASP A 15 15.30 -18.84 -8.31
C ASP A 15 14.17 -19.30 -7.39
N LYS A 16 13.24 -20.08 -7.95
CA LYS A 16 12.04 -20.54 -7.23
C LYS A 16 12.36 -21.33 -5.97
N VAL A 17 13.39 -22.20 -6.00
CA VAL A 17 13.76 -23.05 -4.87
C VAL A 17 14.36 -22.21 -3.74
N LYS A 18 15.20 -21.23 -4.07
CA LYS A 18 15.76 -20.30 -3.08
C LYS A 18 14.69 -19.40 -2.47
N ARG A 19 13.75 -18.91 -3.29
CA ARG A 19 12.60 -18.13 -2.83
C ARG A 19 11.79 -18.91 -1.79
N GLU A 20 11.41 -20.15 -2.10
CA GLU A 20 10.67 -21.03 -1.19
C GLU A 20 11.47 -21.28 0.11
N LYS A 21 12.77 -21.54 0.01
CA LYS A 21 13.65 -21.72 1.18
C LYS A 21 13.77 -20.47 2.06
N GLN A 22 13.66 -19.28 1.48
CA GLN A 22 13.67 -18.01 2.18
C GLN A 22 12.29 -17.59 2.70
N GLY A 23 11.26 -18.42 2.50
CA GLY A 23 9.90 -18.17 2.95
C GLY A 23 9.10 -17.21 2.07
N TYR A 24 9.58 -16.90 0.86
CA TYR A 24 8.77 -16.15 -0.10
C TYR A 24 7.62 -17.01 -0.60
N CYS A 25 6.42 -16.42 -0.62
CA CYS A 25 5.23 -17.02 -1.19
C CYS A 25 4.73 -16.19 -2.39
N ASP A 26 3.85 -16.80 -3.18
CA ASP A 26 3.15 -16.09 -4.24
C ASP A 26 2.24 -15.02 -3.65
N LYS A 27 2.14 -13.88 -4.33
CA LYS A 27 1.27 -12.78 -3.90
C LYS A 27 -0.18 -13.22 -3.98
N THR A 28 -0.80 -13.43 -2.83
CA THR A 28 -2.23 -13.66 -2.69
C THR A 28 -2.92 -12.43 -2.13
N ASN A 29 -4.24 -12.37 -2.30
CA ASN A 29 -5.03 -11.37 -1.59
C ASN A 29 -5.05 -11.76 -0.10
N VAL A 30 -4.85 -10.77 0.76
CA VAL A 30 -5.00 -10.93 2.21
C VAL A 30 -6.48 -10.92 2.51
N GLU A 31 -6.96 -11.96 3.17
CA GLU A 31 -8.30 -11.96 3.76
C GLU A 31 -8.26 -11.09 5.01
N TRP A 32 -8.95 -9.95 4.95
CA TRP A 32 -9.02 -9.04 6.08
C TRP A 32 -10.26 -9.36 6.91
N GLU A 33 -10.05 -9.72 8.18
CA GLU A 33 -11.13 -9.76 9.16
C GLU A 33 -11.38 -8.35 9.68
N SER A 34 -12.66 -7.96 9.79
CA SER A 34 -13.00 -6.65 10.33
C SER A 34 -12.42 -6.50 11.74
N SER A 35 -11.75 -5.38 12.00
CA SER A 35 -11.28 -5.00 13.33
C SER A 35 -12.39 -4.52 14.26
N ALA A 36 -13.59 -4.28 13.72
CA ALA A 36 -14.73 -3.73 14.45
C ALA A 36 -15.31 -4.63 15.57
N PRO A 37 -15.37 -5.98 15.44
CA PRO A 37 -15.90 -6.86 16.49
C PRO A 37 -15.04 -6.88 17.76
N ASP A 38 -13.72 -6.71 17.62
CA ASP A 38 -12.76 -6.85 18.72
C ASP A 38 -12.54 -5.54 19.52
N GLY A 39 -13.05 -4.41 19.00
CA GLY A 39 -12.93 -3.11 19.66
C GLY A 39 -11.50 -2.57 19.76
N PHE A 40 -10.56 -3.11 18.99
CA PHE A 40 -9.18 -2.62 18.96
C PHE A 40 -9.14 -1.17 18.49
N ARG A 41 -8.56 -0.29 19.31
CA ARG A 41 -8.44 1.14 19.04
C ARG A 41 -7.02 1.61 19.27
N HIS A 42 -6.43 2.19 18.24
CA HIS A 42 -5.08 2.72 18.27
C HIS A 42 -5.10 4.26 18.34
N TYR A 43 -4.89 4.82 19.53
CA TYR A 43 -5.01 6.26 19.78
C TYR A 43 -3.79 7.10 19.38
N ASN A 44 -2.62 6.47 19.20
CA ASN A 44 -1.36 7.19 18.98
C ASN A 44 -0.96 7.33 17.50
N LEU A 45 -1.70 6.69 16.58
CA LEU A 45 -1.37 6.70 15.16
C LEU A 45 -2.11 7.84 14.49
N THR A 46 -1.40 8.94 14.27
CA THR A 46 -1.97 10.12 13.60
C THR A 46 -1.63 10.20 12.13
N LYS A 47 -0.57 9.50 11.68
CA LYS A 47 -0.08 9.54 10.29
C LYS A 47 0.34 8.16 9.79
N LEU A 48 -0.10 7.81 8.58
CA LEU A 48 0.33 6.64 7.82
C LEU A 48 0.97 7.10 6.50
N THR A 49 2.17 6.62 6.20
CA THR A 49 2.82 6.83 4.90
C THR A 49 3.08 5.48 4.24
N ILE A 50 2.70 5.34 2.97
CA ILE A 50 2.94 4.13 2.17
C ILE A 50 3.71 4.52 0.91
N TYR A 51 4.90 3.96 0.73
CA TYR A 51 5.66 4.02 -0.51
C TYR A 51 5.43 2.75 -1.34
N GLY A 52 5.30 2.91 -2.65
CA GLY A 52 4.98 1.79 -3.56
C GLY A 52 3.49 1.43 -3.58
N PHE A 53 2.62 2.39 -3.27
CA PHE A 53 1.17 2.18 -3.30
C PHE A 53 0.70 1.69 -4.67
N GLN A 54 -0.17 0.70 -4.68
CA GLN A 54 -0.91 0.28 -5.87
C GLN A 54 -2.39 0.08 -5.52
N PRO A 55 -3.32 0.44 -6.41
CA PRO A 55 -4.76 0.26 -6.19
C PRO A 55 -5.14 -1.22 -6.38
N ASN A 56 -4.90 -2.03 -5.35
CA ASN A 56 -5.37 -3.40 -5.23
C ASN A 56 -5.98 -3.65 -3.85
N GLU A 57 -6.70 -4.76 -3.71
CA GLU A 57 -7.43 -5.11 -2.49
C GLU A 57 -6.56 -5.17 -1.24
N ASN A 58 -5.28 -5.54 -1.36
CA ASN A 58 -4.39 -5.59 -0.19
C ASN A 58 -4.09 -4.19 0.35
N PHE A 59 -3.70 -3.25 -0.52
CA PHE A 59 -3.44 -1.88 -0.05
C PHE A 59 -4.71 -1.19 0.41
N MET A 60 -5.79 -1.31 -0.36
CA MET A 60 -7.06 -0.65 -0.04
C MET A 60 -7.67 -1.23 1.23
N GLY A 61 -7.66 -2.57 1.37
CA GLY A 61 -8.08 -3.27 2.58
C GLY A 61 -7.26 -2.84 3.79
N TYR A 62 -5.93 -2.85 3.69
CA TYR A 62 -5.06 -2.40 4.79
C TYR A 62 -5.37 -0.97 5.24
N ILE A 63 -5.49 -0.03 4.29
CA ILE A 63 -5.79 1.37 4.61
C ILE A 63 -7.14 1.49 5.32
N ARG A 64 -8.18 0.80 4.84
CA ARG A 64 -9.50 0.77 5.48
C ARG A 64 -9.42 0.29 6.93
N HIS A 65 -8.73 -0.82 7.19
CA HIS A 65 -8.59 -1.36 8.54
C HIS A 65 -7.80 -0.42 9.47
N VAL A 66 -6.78 0.25 8.95
CA VAL A 66 -6.06 1.28 9.73
C VAL A 66 -6.97 2.48 10.03
N MET A 67 -7.80 2.92 9.08
CA MET A 67 -8.76 4.00 9.30
C MET A 67 -9.83 3.63 10.34
N GLU A 68 -10.25 2.36 10.39
CA GLU A 68 -11.18 1.87 11.41
C GLU A 68 -10.55 1.80 12.80
N ALA A 69 -9.34 1.26 12.90
CA ALA A 69 -8.66 1.03 14.17
C ALA A 69 -8.04 2.31 14.75
N ALA A 70 -7.49 3.20 13.93
CA ALA A 70 -6.75 4.37 14.38
C ALA A 70 -7.65 5.60 14.53
N VAL A 71 -8.20 5.77 15.73
CA VAL A 71 -9.19 6.82 16.05
C VAL A 71 -8.70 8.24 15.77
N ASN A 72 -7.39 8.49 15.94
CA ASN A 72 -6.80 9.82 15.75
C ASN A 72 -6.04 9.95 14.42
N LEU A 73 -6.35 9.11 13.43
CA LEU A 73 -5.68 9.16 12.13
C LEU A 73 -6.07 10.42 11.36
N GLU A 74 -5.10 11.31 11.14
CA GLU A 74 -5.30 12.60 10.47
C GLU A 74 -4.81 12.58 9.02
N ASN A 75 -3.77 11.79 8.73
CA ASN A 75 -3.10 11.83 7.44
C ASN A 75 -2.69 10.45 6.93
N ILE A 76 -3.03 10.17 5.68
CA ILE A 76 -2.56 9.02 4.92
C ILE A 76 -1.87 9.57 3.67
N SER A 77 -0.56 9.40 3.58
CA SER A 77 0.24 9.81 2.42
C SER A 77 0.63 8.58 1.60
N LEU A 78 0.07 8.49 0.41
CA LEU A 78 0.33 7.42 -0.56
C LEU A 78 1.32 7.95 -1.59
N HIS A 79 2.40 7.23 -1.81
CA HIS A 79 3.44 7.55 -2.78
C HIS A 79 3.61 6.41 -3.77
N ASP A 80 4.02 6.76 -4.98
CA ASP A 80 4.52 5.76 -5.93
C ASP A 80 5.80 5.09 -5.38
N ARG A 81 6.27 4.06 -6.08
CA ARG A 81 7.55 3.42 -5.80
C ARG A 81 8.69 4.41 -6.02
N LYS A 82 9.66 4.43 -5.10
CA LYS A 82 10.83 5.29 -5.20
C LYS A 82 11.87 4.68 -6.13
N VAL A 83 11.96 5.04 -7.41
CA VAL A 83 13.07 4.53 -8.24
C VAL A 83 14.42 4.92 -7.63
N LEU A 84 15.20 3.92 -7.18
CA LEU A 84 16.54 4.13 -6.64
C LEU A 84 17.57 4.10 -7.76
N LYS A 85 18.72 4.77 -7.55
CA LYS A 85 19.82 4.81 -8.55
C LYS A 85 20.31 3.43 -8.97
N CYS A 86 20.32 2.47 -8.04
CA CYS A 86 20.66 1.08 -8.35
C CYS A 86 19.69 0.39 -9.32
N CYS A 87 18.49 0.95 -9.53
CA CYS A 87 17.48 0.48 -10.48
C CYS A 87 17.56 1.18 -11.85
N GLU A 88 18.50 2.10 -12.07
CA GLU A 88 18.66 2.80 -13.37
C GLU A 88 19.26 1.88 -14.45
N GLU A 89 20.09 0.92 -14.04
CA GLU A 89 20.78 -0.05 -14.92
C GLU A 89 20.20 -1.47 -14.78
N LEU A 90 18.88 -1.61 -14.74
CA LEU A 90 18.27 -2.95 -14.74
C LEU A 90 18.55 -3.65 -16.09
N ASP A 91 18.90 -4.94 -16.03
CA ASP A 91 19.03 -5.78 -17.22
C ASP A 91 17.74 -5.67 -18.07
N PRO A 92 17.81 -5.31 -19.36
CA PRO A 92 16.65 -5.19 -20.24
C PRO A 92 15.74 -6.42 -20.31
N LYS A 93 16.27 -7.60 -19.93
CA LYS A 93 15.51 -8.85 -19.84
C LYS A 93 14.57 -8.91 -18.64
N ILE A 94 14.79 -8.06 -17.63
CA ILE A 94 13.93 -7.95 -16.45
C ILE A 94 12.69 -7.14 -16.83
N LYS A 95 11.58 -7.82 -17.09
CA LYS A 95 10.28 -7.18 -17.33
C LYS A 95 9.72 -6.62 -16.02
N VAL A 96 9.98 -5.35 -15.76
CA VAL A 96 9.34 -4.64 -14.64
C VAL A 96 7.91 -4.29 -15.01
N ALA A 97 6.94 -4.79 -14.23
CA ALA A 97 5.56 -4.33 -14.36
C ALA A 97 5.52 -2.80 -14.14
N PRO A 98 4.84 -2.04 -15.03
CA PRO A 98 4.71 -0.60 -14.87
C PRO A 98 4.00 -0.28 -13.55
N SER A 99 4.28 0.90 -12.99
CA SER A 99 3.53 1.35 -11.82
C SER A 99 2.05 1.46 -12.17
N ARG A 100 1.20 0.99 -11.27
CA ARG A 100 -0.26 1.17 -11.31
C ARG A 100 -0.69 2.35 -10.43
N TYR A 101 0.27 3.15 -9.96
CA TYR A 101 -0.01 4.32 -9.16
C TYR A 101 -0.85 5.33 -9.96
N PRO A 102 -1.93 5.88 -9.37
CA PRO A 102 -2.85 6.76 -10.09
C PRO A 102 -2.18 8.07 -10.51
N GLN A 103 -2.25 8.37 -11.80
CA GLN A 103 -1.56 9.51 -12.42
C GLN A 103 -2.47 10.73 -12.52
N THR A 104 -3.79 10.51 -12.65
CA THR A 104 -4.75 11.60 -12.84
C THR A 104 -5.48 11.96 -11.55
N ILE A 105 -5.93 13.21 -11.44
CA ILE A 105 -6.75 13.66 -10.31
C ILE A 105 -8.05 12.84 -10.24
N GLU A 106 -8.66 12.50 -11.38
CA GLU A 106 -9.90 11.71 -11.44
C GLU A 106 -9.72 10.30 -10.87
N GLU A 107 -8.62 9.62 -11.21
CA GLU A 107 -8.27 8.31 -10.64
C GLU A 107 -8.07 8.41 -9.12
N GLN A 108 -7.37 9.44 -8.67
CA GLN A 108 -7.12 9.68 -7.25
C GLN A 108 -8.42 9.94 -6.48
N GLU A 109 -9.32 10.78 -7.01
CA GLU A 109 -10.63 11.04 -6.39
C GLU A 109 -11.49 9.79 -6.31
N LEU A 110 -11.50 8.96 -7.37
CA LEU A 110 -12.22 7.69 -7.37
C LEU A 110 -11.68 6.75 -6.27
N LEU A 111 -10.35 6.64 -6.16
CA LEU A 111 -9.72 5.80 -5.14
C LEU A 111 -9.96 6.31 -3.72
N ARG A 112 -9.97 7.64 -3.49
CA ARG A 112 -10.36 8.19 -2.17
C ARG A 112 -11.76 7.75 -1.79
N LYS A 113 -12.72 7.91 -2.70
CA LYS A 113 -14.12 7.51 -2.47
C LYS A 113 -14.21 6.03 -2.13
N GLN A 114 -13.55 5.18 -2.92
CA GLN A 114 -13.52 3.73 -2.66
C GLN A 114 -12.90 3.43 -1.30
N ILE A 115 -11.73 3.97 -0.96
CA ILE A 115 -11.09 3.73 0.34
C ILE A 115 -12.03 4.10 1.50
N THR A 116 -12.73 5.23 1.41
CA THR A 116 -13.62 5.69 2.49
C THR A 116 -15.04 5.12 2.46
N GLU A 117 -15.39 4.35 1.43
CA GLU A 117 -16.73 3.80 1.28
C GLU A 117 -17.09 2.90 2.47
N GLY A 118 -18.25 3.15 3.09
CA GLY A 118 -18.71 2.41 4.26
C GLY A 118 -18.08 2.83 5.60
N LEU A 119 -17.09 3.73 5.61
CA LEU A 119 -16.45 4.21 6.83
C LEU A 119 -17.17 5.44 7.38
N VAL A 120 -17.96 5.25 8.45
CA VAL A 120 -18.80 6.30 9.05
C VAL A 120 -18.00 7.50 9.59
N MET A 121 -16.78 7.27 10.07
CA MET A 121 -15.96 8.30 10.74
C MET A 121 -14.76 8.77 9.92
N ALA A 122 -14.53 8.19 8.75
CA ALA A 122 -13.27 8.41 8.04
C ALA A 122 -13.43 9.54 7.00
N SER A 123 -12.64 10.60 7.14
CA SER A 123 -12.65 11.73 6.20
C SER A 123 -11.88 11.37 4.93
N PRO A 124 -12.48 11.51 3.73
CA PRO A 124 -11.78 11.32 2.45
C PRO A 124 -10.58 12.26 2.28
N HIS A 125 -10.62 13.43 2.93
CA HIS A 125 -9.57 14.44 2.86
C HIS A 125 -8.29 14.03 3.60
N ALA A 126 -8.32 12.95 4.40
CA ALA A 126 -7.15 12.42 5.06
C ALA A 126 -6.21 11.68 4.08
N VAL A 127 -6.70 11.26 2.91
CA VAL A 127 -5.92 10.49 1.93
C VAL A 127 -5.30 11.42 0.89
N HIS A 128 -3.97 11.45 0.84
CA HIS A 128 -3.20 12.27 -0.08
C HIS A 128 -2.33 11.39 -0.97
N PHE A 129 -2.54 11.51 -2.28
CA PHE A 129 -1.61 10.99 -3.27
C PHE A 129 -0.50 12.02 -3.46
N ARG A 130 0.75 11.56 -3.35
CA ARG A 130 1.96 12.38 -3.37
C ARG A 130 2.89 11.83 -4.45
N SER A 131 3.11 12.64 -5.49
CA SER A 131 4.12 12.41 -6.52
C SER A 131 5.52 12.66 -5.99
#